data_AF-A0A937SX84-F1
#
_entry.id   AF-A0A937SX84-F1
#
_cell.length_a   1.000
_cell.length_b   1.000
_cell.length_c   1.000
_cell.angle_alpha   90.00
_cell.angle_beta   90.00
_cell.angle_gamma   90.00
#
_symmetry.space_group_name_H-M   'P 1'
#
loop_
_entity.id
_entity.type
_entity.pdbx_description
1 polymer ?
#
loop_
_entity_poly.entity_id
_entity_poly.type
_entity_poly.pdbx_seq_one_letter_code
_entity_poly.pdbx_strand_id
1 'polypeptide(L)'
;MPQVDVRGTTEENDMVDFKYLYKGLCGLARAHQANAMAGHLGAAVLAGYFFGEEHHELDSKVFAAIEKELDRIIRGEESFWYDQKRAGITITELFAPFGDEKSDEEQISTIADALSANIGKTRQSGHNVIFASLAIRALRDHPEYATPSIVAGIRKLIEQFNGAGPGRGYYGKQRGWIIGNQAPLEPDDRFPRYDTEQAMAEAVIEQLIGSASVRRQGFGGLFHIINHATGLANLSQYGHKDLARKGLPAHHHHVRLWRSLPDVTAELGELERAEQDPRTPEYWNRTSSVQWSGWLTHRIKTLYGFFSLLHIIEDPEKRKKAEQNFLYLMA
;
A
#
# COMPACT_ATOMS: atom_id res chain seq x y z
N MET A 1 25.74 45.07 25.33
CA MET A 1 24.71 44.59 24.38
C MET A 1 25.44 43.84 23.26
N PRO A 2 25.39 42.50 23.22
CA PRO A 2 25.90 41.75 22.09
C PRO A 2 24.77 41.53 21.05
N GLN A 3 25.14 41.65 19.79
CA GLN A 3 24.28 41.47 18.61
C GLN A 3 23.67 40.07 18.57
N VAL A 4 22.38 40.02 18.25
CA VAL A 4 21.65 38.80 17.89
C VAL A 4 21.99 38.46 16.44
N ASP A 5 22.67 37.33 16.21
CA ASP A 5 22.86 36.76 14.88
C ASP A 5 21.54 36.07 14.48
N VAL A 6 20.79 36.72 13.59
CA VAL A 6 19.59 36.15 12.95
C VAL A 6 20.09 35.33 11.75
N ARG A 7 20.46 34.08 12.00
CA ARG A 7 20.50 33.07 10.95
C ARG A 7 19.23 32.24 11.06
N GLY A 8 18.27 32.56 10.20
CA GLY A 8 17.21 31.64 9.85
C GLY A 8 17.84 30.45 9.14
N THR A 9 18.21 29.43 9.91
CA THR A 9 18.36 28.07 9.40
C THR A 9 16.94 27.61 9.09
N THR A 10 16.60 27.53 7.80
CA THR A 10 15.57 26.60 7.39
C THR A 10 16.11 25.24 7.81
N GLU A 11 15.49 24.63 8.83
CA GLU A 11 15.78 23.24 9.16
C GLU A 11 15.50 22.45 7.87
N GLU A 12 16.55 21.91 7.27
CA GLU A 12 16.40 20.92 6.22
C GLU A 12 15.59 19.78 6.86
N ASN A 13 14.43 19.49 6.28
CA ASN A 13 13.56 18.45 6.81
C ASN A 13 14.20 17.12 6.42
N ASP A 14 14.95 16.52 7.34
CA ASP A 14 15.74 15.31 7.11
C ASP A 14 14.89 14.03 7.02
N MET A 15 13.56 14.15 7.16
CA MET A 15 12.60 13.05 7.02
C MET A 15 11.18 13.57 6.76
N VAL A 16 10.26 12.68 6.40
CA VAL A 16 8.83 12.99 6.37
C VAL A 16 8.32 13.25 7.79
N ASP A 17 7.64 14.37 8.00
CA ASP A 17 7.16 14.84 9.30
C ASP A 17 6.31 13.77 10.01
N PHE A 18 6.65 13.54 11.29
CA PHE A 18 5.99 12.58 12.16
C PHE A 18 4.46 12.74 12.24
N LYS A 19 3.92 13.94 12.03
CA LYS A 19 2.47 14.18 11.99
C LYS A 19 1.74 13.29 10.99
N TYR A 20 2.41 12.87 9.91
CA TYR A 20 1.80 12.02 8.89
C TYR A 20 1.59 10.59 9.40
N LEU A 21 2.43 10.06 10.30
CA LEU A 21 2.16 8.78 10.96
C LEU A 21 0.80 8.82 11.68
N TYR A 22 0.61 9.81 12.57
CA TYR A 22 -0.62 9.92 13.35
C TYR A 22 -1.85 10.21 12.47
N LYS A 23 -1.73 11.09 11.47
CA LYS A 23 -2.82 11.33 10.51
C LYS A 23 -3.19 10.06 9.74
N GLY A 24 -2.20 9.28 9.29
CA GLY A 24 -2.42 8.01 8.61
C GLY A 24 -3.18 7.00 9.47
N LEU A 25 -2.81 6.87 10.75
CA LEU A 25 -3.55 6.07 11.74
C LEU A 25 -4.99 6.56 11.90
N CYS A 26 -5.20 7.88 12.02
CA CYS A 26 -6.54 8.45 12.13
C CYS A 26 -7.41 8.10 10.92
N GLY A 27 -6.86 8.27 9.71
CA GLY A 27 -7.52 7.96 8.46
C GLY A 27 -7.92 6.48 8.34
N LEU A 28 -7.04 5.56 8.74
CA LEU A 28 -7.38 4.12 8.78
C LEU A 28 -8.45 3.81 9.82
N ALA A 29 -8.33 4.35 11.04
CA ALA A 29 -9.27 4.08 12.12
C ALA A 29 -10.70 4.55 11.79
N ARG A 30 -10.87 5.64 11.04
CA ARG A 30 -12.20 6.13 10.63
C ARG A 30 -12.70 5.60 9.29
N ALA A 31 -11.85 4.97 8.48
CA ALA A 31 -12.24 4.51 7.14
C ALA A 31 -13.47 3.58 7.14
N HIS A 32 -13.65 2.76 8.19
CA HIS A 32 -14.80 1.86 8.33
C HIS A 32 -16.16 2.60 8.32
N GLN A 33 -16.19 3.87 8.73
CA GLN A 33 -17.41 4.69 8.74
C GLN A 33 -17.86 5.03 7.32
N ALA A 34 -16.92 5.11 6.37
CA ALA A 34 -17.23 5.35 4.97
C ALA A 34 -17.46 4.04 4.21
N ASN A 35 -16.40 3.26 4.01
CA ASN A 35 -16.41 1.92 3.43
C ASN A 35 -14.98 1.34 3.47
N ALA A 36 -14.85 0.03 3.22
CA ALA A 36 -13.57 -0.66 3.29
C ALA A 36 -12.47 -0.03 2.40
N MET A 37 -12.82 0.50 1.23
CA MET A 37 -11.85 1.10 0.29
C MET A 37 -11.39 2.49 0.71
N ALA A 38 -12.10 3.18 1.60
CA ALA A 38 -11.60 4.44 2.18
C ALA A 38 -10.28 4.23 2.94
N GLY A 39 -9.96 3.00 3.35
CA GLY A 39 -8.68 2.63 3.95
C GLY A 39 -7.47 2.91 3.05
N HIS A 40 -7.67 3.05 1.72
CA HIS A 40 -6.62 3.46 0.80
C HIS A 40 -5.93 4.77 1.18
N LEU A 41 -6.71 5.72 1.71
CA LEU A 41 -6.26 7.07 2.02
C LEU A 41 -5.32 7.05 3.23
N GLY A 42 -5.77 6.50 4.36
CA GLY A 42 -4.93 6.36 5.57
C GLY A 42 -3.71 5.48 5.35
N ALA A 43 -3.85 4.37 4.61
CA ALA A 43 -2.74 3.49 4.27
C ALA A 43 -1.66 4.19 3.44
N ALA A 44 -2.04 5.05 2.50
CA ALA A 44 -1.07 5.80 1.70
C ALA A 44 -0.32 6.84 2.52
N VAL A 45 -0.99 7.51 3.45
CA VAL A 45 -0.34 8.47 4.37
C VAL A 45 0.66 7.76 5.29
N LEU A 46 0.30 6.61 5.86
CA LEU A 46 1.25 5.79 6.65
C LEU A 46 2.45 5.33 5.81
N ALA A 47 2.19 4.80 4.62
CA ALA A 47 3.27 4.31 3.76
C ALA A 47 4.24 5.42 3.34
N GLY A 48 3.76 6.65 3.11
CA GLY A 48 4.63 7.79 2.80
C GLY A 48 5.54 8.17 3.97
N TYR A 49 5.02 8.14 5.20
CA TYR A 49 5.85 8.32 6.40
C TYR A 49 6.91 7.21 6.51
N PHE A 50 6.51 5.94 6.41
CA PHE A 50 7.45 4.81 6.53
C PHE A 50 8.52 4.78 5.44
N PHE A 51 8.20 5.24 4.22
CA PHE A 51 9.21 5.39 3.20
C PHE A 51 10.27 6.42 3.57
N GLY A 52 9.87 7.57 4.11
CA GLY A 52 10.81 8.58 4.63
C GLY A 52 11.65 8.06 5.79
N GLU A 53 11.05 7.30 6.70
CA GLU A 53 11.74 6.69 7.84
C GLU A 53 12.80 5.66 7.41
N GLU A 54 12.48 4.82 6.42
CA GLU A 54 13.41 3.79 5.92
C GLU A 54 14.52 4.34 5.02
N HIS A 55 14.32 5.54 4.45
CA HIS A 55 15.21 6.14 3.44
C HIS A 55 15.69 7.55 3.83
N HIS A 56 16.21 7.69 5.05
CA HIS A 56 16.75 8.95 5.60
C HIS A 56 17.93 9.53 4.79
N GLU A 57 18.53 8.73 3.89
CA GLU A 57 19.62 9.15 3.01
C GLU A 57 19.18 9.98 1.78
N LEU A 58 17.87 10.09 1.52
CA LEU A 58 17.35 10.80 0.35
C LEU A 58 17.44 12.33 0.49
N ASP A 59 17.42 13.02 -0.65
CA ASP A 59 17.37 14.48 -0.70
C ASP A 59 16.11 15.00 0.00
N SER A 60 16.24 16.02 0.85
CA SER A 60 15.11 16.61 1.61
C SER A 60 13.97 17.11 0.72
N LYS A 61 14.24 17.42 -0.56
CA LYS A 61 13.21 17.76 -1.56
C LYS A 61 12.33 16.58 -1.91
N VAL A 62 12.83 15.34 -1.82
CA VAL A 62 12.02 14.12 -1.97
C VAL A 62 11.04 14.00 -0.82
N PHE A 63 11.47 14.24 0.42
CA PHE A 63 10.57 14.23 1.57
C PHE A 63 9.52 15.34 1.46
N ALA A 64 9.92 16.57 1.14
CA ALA A 64 8.98 17.67 0.91
C ALA A 64 7.97 17.37 -0.21
N ALA A 65 8.40 16.66 -1.26
CA ALA A 65 7.51 16.21 -2.31
C ALA A 65 6.53 15.13 -1.84
N ILE A 66 7.00 14.13 -1.10
CA ILE A 66 6.12 13.10 -0.51
C ILE A 66 5.09 13.77 0.40
N GLU A 67 5.50 14.67 1.30
CA GLU A 67 4.60 15.41 2.17
C GLU A 67 3.53 16.17 1.39
N LYS A 68 3.93 16.86 0.31
CA LYS A 68 2.98 17.54 -0.59
C LYS A 68 1.94 16.57 -1.13
N GLU A 69 2.33 15.36 -1.50
CA GLU A 69 1.42 14.31 -1.98
C GLU A 69 0.51 13.75 -0.88
N LEU A 70 1.04 13.57 0.33
CA LEU A 70 0.24 13.18 1.50
C LEU A 70 -0.82 14.23 1.83
N ASP A 71 -0.46 15.51 1.75
CA ASP A 71 -1.40 16.62 1.91
C ASP A 71 -2.49 16.62 0.83
N ARG A 72 -2.16 16.30 -0.43
CA ARG A 72 -3.16 16.14 -1.50
C ARG A 72 -4.15 15.01 -1.19
N ILE A 73 -3.67 13.89 -0.63
CA ILE A 73 -4.53 12.77 -0.17
C ILE A 73 -5.45 13.24 0.96
N ILE A 74 -4.91 13.93 1.96
CA ILE A 74 -5.67 14.43 3.12
C ILE A 74 -6.72 15.48 2.72
N ARG A 75 -6.42 16.30 1.71
CA ARG A 75 -7.39 17.24 1.11
C ARG A 75 -8.44 16.57 0.23
N GLY A 76 -8.27 15.28 -0.08
CA GLY A 76 -9.25 14.51 -0.85
C GLY A 76 -9.16 14.68 -2.37
N GLU A 77 -7.99 15.06 -2.88
CA GLU A 77 -7.76 15.18 -4.33
C GLU A 77 -7.89 13.83 -5.06
N GLU A 78 -7.79 12.71 -4.33
CA GLU A 78 -8.14 11.36 -4.82
C GLU A 78 -9.35 10.79 -4.08
N SER A 79 -10.54 11.30 -4.40
CA SER A 79 -11.80 10.88 -3.78
C SER A 79 -12.43 9.62 -4.40
N PHE A 80 -11.81 9.01 -5.43
CA PHE A 80 -12.38 7.83 -6.11
C PHE A 80 -12.71 6.65 -5.17
N TRP A 81 -12.00 6.53 -4.05
CA TRP A 81 -12.20 5.49 -3.03
C TRP A 81 -13.44 5.69 -2.15
N TYR A 82 -14.17 6.78 -2.36
CA TYR A 82 -15.01 7.36 -1.33
C TYR A 82 -16.14 8.22 -1.92
N ASP A 83 -17.39 7.92 -1.53
CA ASP A 83 -18.56 8.75 -1.84
C ASP A 83 -19.00 9.49 -0.57
N GLN A 84 -18.69 10.79 -0.48
CA GLN A 84 -18.98 11.60 0.72
C GLN A 84 -20.46 11.59 1.08
N LYS A 85 -21.33 11.62 0.05
CA LYS A 85 -22.78 11.75 0.23
C LYS A 85 -23.38 10.51 0.89
N ARG A 86 -22.71 9.37 0.77
CA ARG A 86 -23.14 8.09 1.35
C ARG A 86 -22.45 7.76 2.67
N ALA A 87 -21.23 8.27 2.86
CA ALA A 87 -20.35 7.89 3.96
C ALA A 87 -20.71 8.53 5.32
N GLY A 88 -21.40 9.68 5.34
CA GLY A 88 -21.74 10.37 6.59
C GLY A 88 -20.54 10.95 7.37
N ILE A 89 -19.34 10.89 6.79
CA ILE A 89 -18.08 11.46 7.28
C ILE A 89 -17.35 12.03 6.07
N THR A 90 -16.74 13.22 6.15
CA THR A 90 -15.92 13.89 5.12
C THR A 90 -14.47 13.37 5.10
N ILE A 91 -13.71 13.64 4.04
CA ILE A 91 -12.27 13.27 3.99
C ILE A 91 -11.49 13.98 5.09
N THR A 92 -11.73 15.28 5.31
CA THR A 92 -11.06 16.02 6.38
C THR A 92 -11.35 15.42 7.76
N GLU A 93 -12.59 14.98 8.01
CA GLU A 93 -12.96 14.31 9.26
C GLU A 93 -12.32 12.93 9.43
N LEU A 94 -12.05 12.18 8.35
CA LEU A 94 -11.29 10.92 8.44
C LEU A 94 -9.93 11.15 9.11
N PHE A 95 -9.25 12.23 8.73
CA PHE A 95 -7.89 12.56 9.17
C PHE A 95 -7.82 13.46 10.41
N ALA A 96 -8.96 13.86 10.99
CA ALA A 96 -8.98 14.66 12.20
C ALA A 96 -8.29 13.93 13.37
N PRO A 97 -7.67 14.61 14.33
CA PRO A 97 -7.14 13.95 15.52
C PRO A 97 -8.28 13.23 16.29
N PHE A 98 -7.95 12.14 16.99
CA PHE A 98 -8.85 11.59 18.01
C PHE A 98 -8.75 12.42 19.29
N GLY A 99 -9.75 12.32 20.16
CA GLY A 99 -9.68 12.92 21.49
C GLY A 99 -8.67 12.18 22.37
N ASP A 100 -8.30 12.80 23.49
CA ASP A 100 -7.35 12.21 24.43
C ASP A 100 -7.94 10.95 25.07
N GLU A 101 -7.26 9.83 24.89
CA GLU A 101 -7.59 8.53 25.45
C GLU A 101 -6.32 7.88 25.99
N LYS A 102 -6.43 7.11 27.06
CA LYS A 102 -5.30 6.32 27.56
C LYS A 102 -5.00 5.21 26.56
N SER A 103 -3.73 5.10 26.16
CA SER A 103 -3.27 4.00 25.31
C SER A 103 -3.29 2.65 26.03
N ASP A 104 -3.46 1.60 25.25
CA ASP A 104 -3.47 0.21 25.68
C ASP A 104 -2.83 -0.65 24.58
N GLU A 105 -1.52 -0.85 24.69
CA GLU A 105 -0.72 -1.60 23.70
C GLU A 105 -1.23 -3.04 23.51
N GLU A 106 -1.79 -3.66 24.55
CA GLU A 106 -2.30 -5.04 24.46
C GLU A 106 -3.42 -5.16 23.42
N GLN A 107 -4.17 -4.08 23.18
CA GLN A 107 -5.26 -4.09 22.19
C GLN A 107 -4.77 -4.20 20.75
N ILE A 108 -3.50 -3.90 20.44
CA ILE A 108 -2.96 -4.05 19.08
C ILE A 108 -3.15 -5.49 18.57
N SER A 109 -3.02 -6.48 19.47
CA SER A 109 -3.25 -7.90 19.16
C SER A 109 -4.63 -8.18 18.55
N THR A 110 -5.64 -7.40 18.94
CA THR A 110 -7.02 -7.59 18.48
C THR A 110 -7.24 -7.16 17.02
N ILE A 111 -6.34 -6.35 16.44
CA ILE A 111 -6.29 -6.09 14.99
C ILE A 111 -5.81 -7.34 14.25
N ALA A 112 -4.78 -8.00 14.79
CA ALA A 112 -4.26 -9.26 14.25
C ALA A 112 -5.31 -10.38 14.33
N ASP A 113 -6.09 -10.43 15.41
CA ASP A 113 -7.22 -11.37 15.55
C ASP A 113 -8.29 -11.13 14.48
N ALA A 114 -8.70 -9.88 14.26
CA ALA A 114 -9.64 -9.50 13.21
C ALA A 114 -9.12 -9.91 11.82
N LEU A 115 -7.82 -9.72 11.55
CA LEU A 115 -7.19 -10.15 10.30
C LEU A 115 -7.15 -11.67 10.16
N SER A 116 -6.88 -12.41 11.24
CA SER A 116 -6.80 -13.88 11.25
C SER A 116 -8.06 -14.55 10.71
N ALA A 117 -9.23 -13.93 10.89
CA ALA A 117 -10.51 -14.42 10.37
C ALA A 117 -10.60 -14.43 8.84
N ASN A 118 -9.83 -13.59 8.14
CA ASN A 118 -9.96 -13.40 6.70
C ASN A 118 -8.66 -13.45 5.88
N ILE A 119 -7.49 -13.46 6.51
CA ILE A 119 -6.17 -13.45 5.86
C ILE A 119 -5.90 -14.65 4.94
N GLY A 120 -6.47 -15.82 5.24
CA GLY A 120 -6.26 -17.04 4.46
C GLY A 120 -6.97 -17.07 3.10
N LYS A 121 -7.66 -15.99 2.71
CA LYS A 121 -8.31 -15.83 1.41
C LYS A 121 -7.96 -14.47 0.81
N THR A 122 -7.86 -14.38 -0.51
CA THR A 122 -7.65 -13.09 -1.19
C THR A 122 -8.91 -12.23 -1.02
N ARG A 123 -8.79 -11.12 -0.29
CA ARG A 123 -9.90 -10.17 -0.05
C ARG A 123 -9.60 -8.85 -0.72
N GLN A 124 -10.37 -8.50 -1.75
CA GLN A 124 -10.21 -7.29 -2.56
C GLN A 124 -8.74 -7.05 -2.88
N SER A 125 -8.07 -7.94 -3.61
CA SER A 125 -6.65 -7.72 -3.94
C SER A 125 -5.69 -7.52 -2.73
N GLY A 126 -6.02 -8.06 -1.56
CA GLY A 126 -5.13 -8.04 -0.37
C GLY A 126 -5.28 -6.82 0.55
N HIS A 127 -6.31 -5.99 0.40
CA HIS A 127 -6.49 -4.79 1.22
C HIS A 127 -6.51 -5.05 2.73
N ASN A 128 -7.14 -6.16 3.14
CA ASN A 128 -7.16 -6.57 4.54
C ASN A 128 -5.75 -6.65 5.15
N VAL A 129 -4.83 -7.30 4.43
CA VAL A 129 -3.44 -7.44 4.86
C VAL A 129 -2.72 -6.10 4.82
N ILE A 130 -2.82 -5.37 3.70
CA ILE A 130 -2.14 -4.08 3.50
C ILE A 130 -2.48 -3.09 4.61
N PHE A 131 -3.78 -2.95 4.93
CA PHE A 131 -4.23 -1.98 5.93
C PHE A 131 -3.85 -2.42 7.34
N ALA A 132 -4.04 -3.70 7.66
CA ALA A 132 -3.73 -4.23 8.99
C ALA A 132 -2.22 -4.18 9.28
N SER A 133 -1.37 -4.52 8.30
CA SER A 133 0.08 -4.53 8.50
C SER A 133 0.66 -3.15 8.74
N LEU A 134 0.19 -2.12 8.00
CA LEU A 134 0.61 -0.74 8.19
C LEU A 134 0.16 -0.20 9.56
N ALA A 135 -1.08 -0.49 9.95
CA ALA A 135 -1.61 -0.12 11.26
C ALA A 135 -0.85 -0.80 12.41
N ILE A 136 -0.62 -2.12 12.31
CA ILE A 136 0.11 -2.88 13.33
C ILE A 136 1.53 -2.35 13.49
N ARG A 137 2.25 -2.10 12.39
CA ARG A 137 3.56 -1.45 12.44
C ARG A 137 3.50 -0.12 13.19
N ALA A 138 2.64 0.80 12.74
CA ALA A 138 2.54 2.13 13.33
C ALA A 138 2.26 2.10 14.84
N LEU A 139 1.36 1.22 15.29
CA LEU A 139 1.01 1.11 16.71
C LEU A 139 2.07 0.35 17.53
N ARG A 140 2.87 -0.53 16.91
CA ARG A 140 3.98 -1.20 17.59
C ARG A 140 5.17 -0.26 17.79
N ASP A 141 5.47 0.55 16.78
CA ASP A 141 6.54 1.54 16.85
C ASP A 141 6.14 2.70 17.79
N HIS A 142 4.84 3.04 17.84
CA HIS A 142 4.27 4.12 18.66
C HIS A 142 3.05 3.66 19.48
N PRO A 143 3.25 2.89 20.55
CA PRO A 143 2.16 2.34 21.38
C PRO A 143 1.33 3.41 22.09
N GLU A 144 1.82 4.64 22.23
CA GLU A 144 1.04 5.79 22.71
C GLU A 144 -0.19 6.10 21.85
N TYR A 145 -0.20 5.68 20.58
CA TYR A 145 -1.35 5.83 19.68
C TYR A 145 -2.30 4.62 19.68
N ALA A 146 -2.01 3.57 20.44
CA ALA A 146 -2.88 2.42 20.60
C ALA A 146 -4.05 2.73 21.55
N THR A 147 -4.84 3.76 21.23
CA THR A 147 -6.03 4.10 22.01
C THR A 147 -7.22 3.20 21.64
N PRO A 148 -8.19 3.00 22.55
CA PRO A 148 -9.38 2.19 22.27
C PRO A 148 -10.11 2.59 20.99
N SER A 149 -10.26 3.90 20.71
CA SER A 149 -10.95 4.37 19.50
C SER A 149 -10.19 4.06 18.23
N ILE A 150 -8.86 4.25 18.21
CA ILE A 150 -8.03 3.96 17.04
C ILE A 150 -8.04 2.45 16.74
N VAL A 151 -7.76 1.63 17.75
CA VAL A 151 -7.71 0.17 17.61
C VAL A 151 -9.08 -0.39 17.19
N ALA A 152 -10.15 0.00 17.86
CA ALA A 152 -11.50 -0.45 17.52
C ALA A 152 -11.91 -0.04 16.10
N GLY A 153 -11.53 1.17 15.67
CA GLY A 153 -11.80 1.66 14.32
C GLY A 153 -11.09 0.84 13.25
N ILE A 154 -9.81 0.53 13.46
CA ILE A 154 -9.01 -0.30 12.55
C ILE A 154 -9.57 -1.73 12.50
N ARG A 155 -9.92 -2.33 13.64
CA ARG A 155 -10.56 -3.66 13.67
C ARG A 155 -11.82 -3.71 12.83
N LYS A 156 -12.73 -2.75 13.02
CA LYS A 156 -13.97 -2.63 12.24
C LYS A 156 -13.69 -2.53 10.74
N LEU A 157 -12.64 -1.79 10.35
CA LEU A 157 -12.21 -1.72 8.95
C LEU A 157 -11.79 -3.10 8.42
N ILE A 158 -10.97 -3.84 9.17
CA ILE A 158 -10.49 -5.17 8.77
C ILE A 158 -11.65 -6.19 8.69
N GLU A 159 -12.60 -6.11 9.61
CA GLU A 159 -13.78 -6.99 9.65
C GLU A 159 -14.70 -6.82 8.43
N GLN A 160 -14.72 -5.65 7.78
CA GLN A 160 -15.47 -5.42 6.54
C GLN A 160 -15.02 -6.35 5.39
N PHE A 161 -13.83 -6.96 5.48
CA PHE A 161 -13.32 -7.90 4.48
C PHE A 161 -13.76 -9.36 4.69
N ASN A 162 -14.44 -9.70 5.79
CA ASN A 162 -14.83 -11.09 6.11
C ASN A 162 -15.66 -11.75 5.00
N GLY A 163 -16.53 -10.98 4.34
CA GLY A 163 -17.35 -11.44 3.21
C GLY A 163 -16.82 -11.08 1.81
N ALA A 164 -15.69 -10.39 1.72
CA ALA A 164 -15.27 -9.78 0.45
C ALA A 164 -14.68 -10.80 -0.53
N GLY A 165 -14.99 -10.68 -1.83
CA GLY A 165 -14.37 -11.50 -2.88
C GLY A 165 -12.95 -11.02 -3.21
N PRO A 166 -12.22 -11.72 -4.11
CA PRO A 166 -10.85 -11.35 -4.49
C PRO A 166 -10.70 -10.05 -5.28
N GLY A 167 -11.81 -9.45 -5.73
CA GLY A 167 -11.83 -8.35 -6.69
C GLY A 167 -12.21 -8.83 -8.09
N ARG A 168 -11.91 -8.02 -9.10
CA ARG A 168 -12.24 -8.29 -10.51
C ARG A 168 -11.07 -7.96 -11.44
N GLY A 169 -10.99 -8.65 -12.57
CA GLY A 169 -9.99 -8.42 -13.62
C GLY A 169 -10.63 -8.14 -14.97
N TYR A 170 -9.95 -7.36 -15.81
CA TYR A 170 -10.41 -7.05 -17.16
C TYR A 170 -9.78 -8.01 -18.17
N TYR A 171 -10.62 -8.70 -18.94
CA TYR A 171 -10.20 -9.74 -19.89
C TYR A 171 -10.39 -9.32 -21.35
N GLY A 172 -10.27 -8.01 -21.61
CA GLY A 172 -10.45 -7.40 -22.93
C GLY A 172 -11.91 -7.22 -23.32
N LYS A 173 -12.15 -6.41 -24.35
CA LYS A 173 -13.48 -5.97 -24.80
C LYS A 173 -14.51 -7.08 -25.01
N GLN A 174 -14.07 -8.26 -25.45
CA GLN A 174 -14.96 -9.40 -25.71
C GLN A 174 -15.48 -10.07 -24.43
N ARG A 175 -14.67 -10.12 -23.36
CA ARG A 175 -15.02 -10.83 -22.12
C ARG A 175 -15.38 -9.89 -20.98
N GLY A 176 -14.89 -8.65 -21.01
CA GLY A 176 -15.17 -7.64 -20.01
C GLY A 176 -14.53 -7.95 -18.65
N TRP A 177 -15.19 -7.47 -17.58
CA TRP A 177 -14.74 -7.65 -16.20
C TRP A 177 -15.22 -8.99 -15.62
N ILE A 178 -14.30 -9.79 -15.08
CA ILE A 178 -14.57 -11.09 -14.45
C ILE A 178 -14.23 -11.02 -12.97
N ILE A 179 -15.13 -11.51 -12.11
CA ILE A 179 -14.90 -11.61 -10.66
C ILE A 179 -13.88 -12.71 -10.38
N GLY A 180 -12.96 -12.51 -9.43
CA GLY A 180 -11.81 -13.39 -9.21
C GLY A 180 -12.15 -14.87 -8.99
N ASN A 181 -13.27 -15.18 -8.33
CA ASN A 181 -13.70 -16.58 -8.14
C ASN A 181 -14.13 -17.28 -9.45
N GLN A 182 -14.29 -16.53 -10.54
CA GLN A 182 -14.68 -17.00 -11.87
C GLN A 182 -13.55 -16.81 -12.89
N ALA A 183 -12.39 -16.32 -12.45
CA ALA A 183 -11.24 -16.13 -13.32
C ALA A 183 -10.75 -17.47 -13.89
N PRO A 184 -10.36 -17.53 -15.18
CA PRO A 184 -9.81 -18.73 -15.79
C PRO A 184 -8.38 -18.96 -15.30
N LEU A 185 -8.24 -19.63 -14.16
CA LEU A 185 -6.93 -19.97 -13.61
C LEU A 185 -6.40 -21.27 -14.20
N GLU A 186 -5.19 -21.21 -14.76
CA GLU A 186 -4.41 -22.39 -15.12
C GLU A 186 -4.19 -23.29 -13.88
N PRO A 187 -3.94 -24.60 -14.07
CA PRO A 187 -3.62 -25.51 -12.97
C PRO A 187 -2.44 -25.01 -12.09
N ASP A 188 -2.48 -25.36 -10.79
CA ASP A 188 -1.57 -24.83 -9.75
C ASP A 188 -0.12 -25.29 -9.94
N ASP A 189 0.12 -26.37 -10.69
CA ASP A 189 1.44 -26.98 -10.91
C ASP A 189 2.42 -26.12 -11.72
N ARG A 190 1.92 -25.18 -12.53
CA ARG A 190 2.74 -24.23 -13.32
C ARG A 190 3.21 -23.02 -12.54
N PHE A 191 2.75 -22.84 -11.29
CA PHE A 191 3.20 -21.77 -10.41
C PHE A 191 3.23 -22.31 -8.97
N PRO A 192 4.35 -22.94 -8.56
CA PRO A 192 4.48 -23.56 -7.25
C PRO A 192 4.13 -22.59 -6.12
N ARG A 193 3.58 -23.13 -5.04
CA ARG A 193 3.38 -22.35 -3.82
C ARG A 193 4.72 -22.02 -3.20
N TYR A 194 4.83 -20.80 -2.70
CA TYR A 194 5.90 -20.40 -1.79
C TYR A 194 5.43 -20.54 -0.35
N ASP A 195 6.33 -21.00 0.51
CA ASP A 195 6.13 -21.24 1.94
C ASP A 195 6.97 -20.30 2.82
N THR A 196 7.78 -19.44 2.19
CA THR A 196 8.63 -18.44 2.84
C THR A 196 8.41 -17.05 2.24
N GLU A 197 8.70 -16.01 3.03
CA GLU A 197 8.68 -14.62 2.60
C GLU A 197 9.72 -14.34 1.50
N GLN A 198 10.87 -15.01 1.56
CA GLN A 198 11.91 -14.96 0.51
C GLN A 198 11.35 -15.41 -0.84
N ALA A 199 10.78 -16.61 -0.91
CA ALA A 199 10.24 -17.16 -2.15
C ALA A 199 9.03 -16.35 -2.65
N MET A 200 8.23 -15.79 -1.74
CA MET A 200 7.16 -14.85 -2.09
C MET A 200 7.72 -13.57 -2.75
N ALA A 201 8.73 -12.94 -2.13
CA ALA A 201 9.34 -11.72 -2.65
C ALA A 201 9.96 -11.97 -4.03
N GLU A 202 10.69 -13.08 -4.21
CA GLU A 202 11.25 -13.49 -5.50
C GLU A 202 10.16 -13.64 -6.57
N ALA A 203 9.07 -14.33 -6.25
CA ALA A 203 7.97 -14.52 -7.18
C ALA A 203 7.30 -13.19 -7.60
N VAL A 204 7.14 -12.25 -6.66
CA VAL A 204 6.60 -10.90 -6.94
C VAL A 204 7.51 -10.11 -7.85
N ILE A 205 8.82 -10.12 -7.57
CA ILE A 205 9.81 -9.39 -8.37
C ILE A 205 9.91 -9.97 -9.78
N GLU A 206 9.80 -11.29 -9.92
CA GLU A 206 9.70 -11.94 -11.23
C GLU A 206 8.42 -11.56 -11.97
N GLN A 207 7.29 -11.42 -11.27
CA GLN A 207 6.06 -10.91 -11.91
C GLN A 207 6.21 -9.45 -12.35
N LEU A 208 6.85 -8.60 -11.54
CA LEU A 208 7.13 -7.21 -11.91
C LEU A 208 7.99 -7.17 -13.18
N ILE A 209 9.16 -7.83 -13.17
CA ILE A 209 10.08 -7.86 -14.31
C ILE A 209 9.41 -8.43 -15.57
N GLY A 210 8.62 -9.49 -15.42
CA GLY A 210 8.03 -10.20 -16.56
C GLY A 210 6.72 -9.62 -17.09
N SER A 211 6.05 -8.72 -16.37
CA SER A 211 4.69 -8.29 -16.76
C SER A 211 4.33 -6.83 -16.55
N ALA A 212 5.20 -6.01 -15.96
CA ALA A 212 4.93 -4.59 -15.70
C ALA A 212 4.57 -3.78 -16.95
N SER A 213 5.13 -4.15 -18.11
CA SER A 213 4.87 -3.47 -19.39
C SER A 213 3.62 -3.94 -20.12
N VAL A 214 3.04 -5.07 -19.71
CA VAL A 214 2.01 -5.80 -20.50
C VAL A 214 0.66 -5.83 -19.79
N ARG A 215 0.65 -6.20 -18.51
CA ARG A 215 -0.58 -6.38 -17.74
C ARG A 215 -0.90 -5.10 -16.97
N ARG A 216 -2.16 -4.67 -16.99
CA ARG A 216 -2.54 -3.40 -16.34
C ARG A 216 -3.92 -3.29 -15.70
N GLN A 217 -4.88 -4.17 -15.98
CA GLN A 217 -6.25 -3.95 -15.51
C GLN A 217 -6.83 -5.15 -14.79
N GLY A 218 -6.84 -5.08 -13.45
CA GLY A 218 -7.50 -6.08 -12.65
C GLY A 218 -6.80 -6.38 -11.35
N PHE A 219 -7.59 -6.84 -10.37
CA PHE A 219 -7.08 -7.37 -9.11
C PHE A 219 -6.05 -6.43 -8.45
N GLY A 220 -6.29 -5.10 -8.50
CA GLY A 220 -5.38 -4.09 -7.94
C GLY A 220 -4.03 -3.92 -8.66
N GLY A 221 -3.73 -4.74 -9.66
CA GLY A 221 -2.49 -4.67 -10.41
C GLY A 221 -1.24 -5.03 -9.61
N LEU A 222 -0.08 -4.81 -10.22
CA LEU A 222 1.21 -5.03 -9.54
C LEU A 222 1.38 -4.14 -8.31
N PHE A 223 0.73 -2.97 -8.25
CA PHE A 223 0.66 -2.14 -7.05
C PHE A 223 0.21 -2.98 -5.84
N HIS A 224 -0.90 -3.69 -5.94
CA HIS A 224 -1.45 -4.43 -4.81
C HIS A 224 -0.73 -5.76 -4.59
N ILE A 225 -0.19 -6.38 -5.65
CA ILE A 225 0.64 -7.58 -5.49
C ILE A 225 1.87 -7.26 -4.63
N ILE A 226 2.57 -6.17 -4.95
CA ILE A 226 3.70 -5.67 -4.17
C ILE A 226 3.26 -5.36 -2.73
N ASN A 227 2.25 -4.50 -2.57
CA ASN A 227 1.82 -4.06 -1.23
C ASN A 227 1.30 -5.21 -0.35
N HIS A 228 0.62 -6.20 -0.94
CA HIS A 228 0.14 -7.38 -0.21
C HIS A 228 1.31 -8.25 0.26
N ALA A 229 2.31 -8.47 -0.58
CA ALA A 229 3.53 -9.17 -0.18
C ALA A 229 4.30 -8.42 0.90
N THR A 230 4.48 -7.09 0.76
CA THR A 230 5.09 -6.27 1.81
C THR A 230 4.32 -6.37 3.12
N GLY A 231 2.98 -6.35 3.06
CA GLY A 231 2.16 -6.47 4.26
C GLY A 231 2.36 -7.79 5.00
N LEU A 232 2.50 -8.91 4.28
CA LEU A 232 2.84 -10.20 4.88
C LEU A 232 4.26 -10.21 5.47
N ALA A 233 5.24 -9.65 4.76
CA ALA A 233 6.61 -9.51 5.27
C ALA A 233 6.66 -8.66 6.56
N ASN A 234 5.94 -7.53 6.59
CA ASN A 234 5.81 -6.68 7.76
C ASN A 234 5.16 -7.42 8.93
N LEU A 235 4.06 -8.15 8.71
CA LEU A 235 3.47 -8.95 9.78
C LEU A 235 4.49 -9.93 10.39
N SER A 236 5.32 -10.57 9.56
CA SER A 236 6.38 -11.46 10.03
C SER A 236 7.45 -10.72 10.86
N GLN A 237 7.91 -9.56 10.36
CA GLN A 237 8.90 -8.71 11.02
C GLN A 237 8.41 -8.18 12.38
N TYR A 238 7.15 -7.75 12.46
CA TYR A 238 6.54 -7.14 13.65
C TYR A 238 5.84 -8.16 14.56
N GLY A 239 6.34 -9.40 14.61
CA GLY A 239 5.98 -10.39 15.64
C GLY A 239 4.78 -11.29 15.32
N HIS A 240 4.25 -11.27 14.09
CA HIS A 240 3.09 -12.05 13.66
C HIS A 240 3.41 -13.09 12.56
N LYS A 241 4.54 -13.80 12.70
CA LYS A 241 5.04 -14.79 11.72
C LYS A 241 4.03 -15.86 11.32
N ASP A 242 3.33 -16.46 12.28
CA ASP A 242 2.33 -17.51 11.96
C ASP A 242 1.11 -16.96 11.23
N LEU A 243 0.74 -15.70 11.53
CA LEU A 243 -0.32 -15.01 10.80
C LEU A 243 0.12 -14.70 9.37
N ALA A 244 1.35 -14.22 9.17
CA ALA A 244 1.94 -13.99 7.84
C ALA A 244 1.94 -15.28 7.00
N ARG A 245 2.40 -16.39 7.57
CA ARG A 245 2.37 -17.72 6.92
C ARG A 245 0.96 -18.14 6.51
N LYS A 246 -0.04 -17.90 7.37
CA LYS A 246 -1.45 -18.17 7.06
C LYS A 246 -1.96 -17.35 5.86
N GLY A 247 -1.34 -16.21 5.58
CA GLY A 247 -1.67 -15.34 4.43
C GLY A 247 -0.99 -15.71 3.11
N LEU A 248 0.10 -16.49 3.12
CA LEU A 248 0.83 -16.85 1.90
C LEU A 248 -0.07 -17.49 0.82
N PRO A 249 -1.00 -18.42 1.12
CA PRO A 249 -1.90 -18.98 0.12
C PRO A 249 -2.82 -17.94 -0.53
N ALA A 250 -3.25 -16.91 0.22
CA ALA A 250 -4.09 -15.84 -0.29
C ALA A 250 -3.33 -14.90 -1.23
N HIS A 251 -2.06 -14.62 -0.91
CA HIS A 251 -1.19 -13.86 -1.79
C HIS A 251 -0.81 -14.67 -3.04
N HIS A 252 -0.58 -15.98 -2.91
CA HIS A 252 -0.35 -16.88 -4.05
C HIS A 252 -1.51 -16.89 -5.03
N HIS A 253 -2.73 -17.03 -4.53
CA HIS A 253 -3.93 -16.91 -5.34
C HIS A 253 -4.07 -15.52 -5.99
N HIS A 254 -3.67 -14.45 -5.29
CA HIS A 254 -3.65 -13.10 -5.85
C HIS A 254 -2.72 -12.99 -7.06
N VAL A 255 -1.51 -13.56 -6.96
CA VAL A 255 -0.56 -13.62 -8.08
C VAL A 255 -1.10 -14.46 -9.25
N ARG A 256 -1.80 -15.57 -8.97
CA ARG A 256 -2.45 -16.37 -10.03
C ARG A 256 -3.52 -15.58 -10.77
N LEU A 257 -4.35 -14.83 -10.04
CA LEU A 257 -5.33 -13.91 -10.63
C LEU A 257 -4.65 -12.87 -11.54
N TRP A 258 -3.55 -12.27 -11.09
CA TRP A 258 -2.77 -11.34 -11.92
C TRP A 258 -2.25 -12.01 -13.19
N ARG A 259 -1.66 -13.21 -13.07
CA ARG A 259 -1.10 -13.97 -14.20
C ARG A 259 -2.13 -14.35 -15.25
N SER A 260 -3.39 -14.52 -14.85
CA SER A 260 -4.48 -14.85 -15.76
C SER A 260 -4.96 -13.69 -16.63
N LEU A 261 -4.56 -12.45 -16.32
CA LEU A 261 -4.92 -11.30 -17.13
C LEU A 261 -4.24 -11.35 -18.51
N PRO A 262 -4.98 -11.08 -19.59
CA PRO A 262 -4.43 -11.04 -20.93
C PRO A 262 -3.59 -9.78 -21.15
N ASP A 263 -2.77 -9.81 -22.20
CA ASP A 263 -2.23 -8.61 -22.80
C ASP A 263 -3.36 -7.85 -23.51
N VAL A 264 -3.58 -6.60 -23.09
CA VAL A 264 -4.59 -5.69 -23.66
C VAL A 264 -3.96 -4.50 -24.36
N THR A 265 -2.67 -4.58 -24.71
CA THR A 265 -1.91 -3.52 -25.38
C THR A 265 -2.58 -3.08 -26.69
N ALA A 266 -3.07 -4.04 -27.49
CA ALA A 266 -3.78 -3.73 -28.74
C ALA A 266 -5.07 -2.91 -28.52
N GLU A 267 -5.69 -3.02 -27.35
CA GLU A 267 -6.93 -2.31 -27.01
C GLU A 267 -6.64 -0.95 -26.36
N LEU A 268 -5.65 -0.90 -25.47
CA LEU A 268 -5.49 0.23 -24.56
C LEU A 268 -4.16 0.98 -24.73
N GLY A 269 -3.31 0.55 -25.65
CA GLY A 269 -1.98 1.11 -25.93
C GLY A 269 -0.87 0.49 -25.09
N GLU A 270 0.37 0.85 -25.42
CA GLU A 270 1.54 0.49 -24.64
C GLU A 270 1.57 1.26 -23.31
N LEU A 271 2.17 0.65 -22.29
CA LEU A 271 2.46 1.35 -21.04
C LEU A 271 3.76 2.14 -21.17
N GLU A 272 3.81 3.28 -20.51
CA GLU A 272 5.02 4.10 -20.42
C GLU A 272 5.72 3.87 -19.08
N ARG A 273 7.02 4.15 -19.06
CA ARG A 273 7.81 4.22 -17.82
C ARG A 273 7.95 5.66 -17.41
N ALA A 274 8.04 5.89 -16.10
CA ALA A 274 8.59 7.14 -15.60
C ALA A 274 10.02 7.31 -16.11
N GLU A 275 10.36 8.53 -16.54
CA GLU A 275 11.71 8.86 -16.99
C GLU A 275 12.70 9.00 -15.82
N GLN A 276 12.18 9.37 -14.65
CA GLN A 276 12.95 9.68 -13.45
C GLN A 276 12.66 8.63 -12.37
N ASP A 277 13.68 8.35 -11.55
CA ASP A 277 13.55 7.48 -10.38
C ASP A 277 12.77 8.22 -9.27
N PRO A 278 11.75 7.60 -8.64
CA PRO A 278 10.98 8.24 -7.58
C PRO A 278 11.78 8.62 -6.32
N ARG A 279 13.02 8.14 -6.19
CA ARG A 279 13.99 8.55 -5.17
C ARG A 279 14.70 9.87 -5.50
N THR A 280 14.45 10.50 -6.65
CA THR A 280 15.03 11.79 -7.01
C THR A 280 13.99 12.91 -7.04
N PRO A 281 14.37 14.17 -6.74
CA PRO A 281 13.43 15.29 -6.74
C PRO A 281 12.71 15.50 -8.09
N GLU A 282 13.38 15.22 -9.21
CA GLU A 282 12.88 15.48 -10.57
C GLU A 282 11.60 14.70 -10.89
N TYR A 283 11.48 13.50 -10.34
CA TYR A 283 10.29 12.65 -10.50
C TYR A 283 9.01 13.34 -10.03
N TRP A 284 9.09 14.10 -8.93
CA TRP A 284 7.93 14.64 -8.24
C TRP A 284 7.32 15.88 -8.92
N ASN A 285 7.88 16.31 -10.04
CA ASN A 285 7.21 17.24 -10.96
C ASN A 285 5.95 16.62 -11.59
N ARG A 286 5.85 15.28 -11.62
CA ARG A 286 4.66 14.57 -12.11
C ARG A 286 3.58 14.47 -11.01
N THR A 287 2.44 15.08 -11.28
CA THR A 287 1.31 15.17 -10.32
C THR A 287 0.11 14.29 -10.67
N SER A 288 0.09 13.68 -11.86
CA SER A 288 -0.98 12.78 -12.33
C SER A 288 -0.45 11.71 -13.28
N SER A 289 -1.23 10.64 -13.45
CA SER A 289 -1.00 9.56 -14.41
C SER A 289 -2.26 9.36 -15.25
N VAL A 290 -2.09 9.14 -16.55
CA VAL A 290 -3.18 8.81 -17.48
C VAL A 290 -3.39 7.29 -17.62
N GLN A 291 -2.41 6.48 -17.22
CA GLN A 291 -2.46 5.03 -17.37
C GLN A 291 -3.04 4.32 -16.13
N TRP A 292 -2.98 4.95 -14.95
CA TRP A 292 -3.39 4.36 -13.69
C TRP A 292 -4.52 5.12 -12.99
N SER A 293 -5.56 4.40 -12.59
CA SER A 293 -6.61 4.93 -11.69
C SER A 293 -6.16 4.83 -10.23
N GLY A 294 -6.55 5.81 -9.40
CA GLY A 294 -6.16 5.82 -8.00
C GLY A 294 -4.65 5.96 -7.78
N TRP A 295 -3.96 6.56 -8.76
CA TRP A 295 -2.51 6.55 -8.84
C TRP A 295 -1.84 7.29 -7.67
N LEU A 296 -2.45 8.34 -7.14
CA LEU A 296 -1.87 9.12 -6.05
C LEU A 296 -1.67 8.26 -4.80
N THR A 297 -2.69 7.52 -4.36
CA THR A 297 -2.53 6.63 -3.21
C THR A 297 -1.72 5.38 -3.56
N HIS A 298 -1.90 4.82 -4.77
CA HIS A 298 -1.19 3.62 -5.20
C HIS A 298 0.32 3.83 -5.30
N ARG A 299 0.77 4.94 -5.89
CA ARG A 299 2.21 5.20 -6.09
C ARG A 299 2.94 5.30 -4.76
N ILE A 300 2.38 5.99 -3.77
CA ILE A 300 3.02 6.15 -2.45
C ILE A 300 3.12 4.82 -1.72
N LYS A 301 2.01 4.05 -1.66
CA LYS A 301 2.03 2.73 -1.00
C LYS A 301 3.01 1.78 -1.66
N THR A 302 3.05 1.80 -2.99
CA THR A 302 3.88 0.87 -3.76
C THR A 302 5.32 1.31 -3.81
N LEU A 303 5.61 2.61 -3.70
CA LEU A 303 6.97 3.11 -3.49
C LEU A 303 7.56 2.51 -2.22
N TYR A 304 6.85 2.68 -1.10
CA TYR A 304 7.19 2.02 0.16
C TYR A 304 7.30 0.50 0.00
N GLY A 305 6.23 -0.14 -0.47
CA GLY A 305 6.16 -1.60 -0.52
C GLY A 305 7.23 -2.25 -1.41
N PHE A 306 7.52 -1.63 -2.56
CA PHE A 306 8.53 -2.12 -3.49
C PHE A 306 9.92 -2.09 -2.87
N PHE A 307 10.32 -0.94 -2.30
CA PHE A 307 11.66 -0.82 -1.73
C PHE A 307 11.82 -1.68 -0.47
N SER A 308 10.81 -1.82 0.39
CA SER A 308 10.88 -2.76 1.52
C SER A 308 11.03 -4.23 1.06
N LEU A 309 10.35 -4.65 -0.02
CA LEU A 309 10.55 -6.01 -0.58
C LEU A 309 11.91 -6.18 -1.24
N LEU A 310 12.45 -5.13 -1.86
CA LEU A 310 13.73 -5.19 -2.56
C LEU A 310 14.88 -5.56 -1.61
N HIS A 311 14.78 -5.18 -0.33
CA HIS A 311 15.74 -5.56 0.71
C HIS A 311 15.84 -7.09 0.93
N ILE A 312 14.76 -7.82 0.66
CA ILE A 312 14.69 -9.29 0.79
C ILE A 312 15.40 -9.99 -0.39
N ILE A 313 15.46 -9.35 -1.56
CA ILE A 313 16.05 -9.96 -2.76
C ILE A 313 17.56 -9.93 -2.66
N GLU A 314 18.27 -11.04 -2.67
CA GLU A 314 19.74 -10.99 -2.53
C GLU A 314 20.48 -10.66 -3.84
N ASP A 315 19.92 -11.05 -4.98
CA ASP A 315 20.55 -10.90 -6.31
C ASP A 315 20.54 -9.43 -6.78
N PRO A 316 21.72 -8.77 -6.89
CA PRO A 316 21.81 -7.36 -7.28
C PRO A 316 21.37 -7.09 -8.73
N GLU A 317 21.57 -8.04 -9.65
CA GLU A 317 21.13 -7.89 -11.04
C GLU A 317 19.61 -8.01 -11.13
N LYS A 318 19.01 -8.91 -10.34
CA LYS A 318 17.55 -8.99 -10.20
C LYS A 318 16.99 -7.69 -9.61
N ARG A 319 17.63 -7.12 -8.57
CA ARG A 319 17.22 -5.82 -8.01
C ARG A 319 17.21 -4.71 -9.05
N LYS A 320 18.31 -4.57 -9.81
CA LYS A 320 18.42 -3.55 -10.86
C LYS A 320 17.34 -3.68 -11.94
N LYS A 321 17.06 -4.91 -12.39
CA LYS A 321 15.97 -5.18 -13.36
C LYS A 321 14.60 -4.85 -12.76
N ALA A 322 14.40 -5.14 -11.49
CA ALA A 322 13.17 -4.82 -10.78
C ALA A 322 12.94 -3.30 -10.73
N GLU A 323 13.96 -2.52 -10.34
CA GLU A 323 13.88 -1.05 -10.30
C GLU A 323 13.54 -0.46 -11.67
N GLN A 324 14.15 -0.96 -12.75
CA GLN A 324 13.83 -0.51 -14.11
C GLN A 324 12.38 -0.80 -14.54
N ASN A 325 11.81 -1.92 -14.09
CA ASN A 325 10.42 -2.29 -14.40
C ASN A 325 9.42 -1.64 -13.45
N PHE A 326 9.84 -1.29 -12.23
CA PHE A 326 9.04 -0.54 -11.28
C PHE A 326 8.59 0.81 -11.84
N LEU A 327 9.39 1.42 -12.71
CA LEU A 327 9.07 2.69 -13.37
C LEU A 327 7.78 2.66 -14.21
N TYR A 328 7.29 1.49 -14.66
CA TYR A 328 5.96 1.39 -15.30
C TYR A 328 4.82 1.71 -14.33
N LEU A 329 4.97 1.39 -13.05
CA LEU A 329 3.98 1.69 -12.01
C LEU A 329 4.07 3.17 -11.59
N MET A 330 5.22 3.79 -11.81
CA MET A 330 5.50 5.17 -11.43
C MET A 330 5.21 6.17 -12.56
N ALA A 331 4.71 5.73 -13.71
CA ALA A 331 4.29 6.59 -14.82
C ALA A 331 2.86 7.11 -14.64
#